data_AF-A0A5E4B5S1-F1
#
_entry.id   AF-A0A5E4B5S1-F1
#
_cell.length_a   1.000
_cell.length_b   1.000
_cell.length_c   1.000
_cell.angle_alpha   90.00
_cell.angle_beta   90.00
_cell.angle_gamma   90.00
#
_symmetry.space_group_name_H-M   'P 1'
#
loop_
_entity.id
_entity.type
_entity.pdbx_description
1 polymer ?
#
loop_
_entity_poly.entity_id
_entity_poly.type
_entity_poly.pdbx_seq_one_letter_code
_entity_poly.pdbx_strand_id
1 'polypeptide(L)'
;MVSIINSTDMTFIQNFTGEQMASYFGYSVVVSDVNNDGMDDILIGAPLFMEREFESNPREVGQVYLYLQVSALLFQDPQVLTGTETFGRFGSAIAHLGDLNQDGYNDIAIGVPFAGKDQRGQVLIYNGNENGLNTRASQMLQGAWASQTIPSGFGFSLRGDSDIDKNDYPDLLVGAFGTGKVAVYRARPVVTVDAQLLLHPVIINIDNKTCQIPESLTPVACFSLRVCASVAGQSISNTIALTAEVQLDSLKQKGAIKRTLFLGNHQPHLLFPLVIKRQKSLQCQDFVVYLRDETEFRDKLSPINISLNYSLDESTFKEGLEVNPILNHYRDNVVTEQAHILVDCGEDNLCVPDLKLSARPDKHQIIIGDENHLMLIINARNEGEGAYEAELFVMIPEEADYVGIERNNKVLRPLSCEYKMENVTRMVVCDLGNPMAAGTNVRENQQNVPISVELNFTEKSYSPISTHQPSTQHPRQIRQEITKVEEFSTRTID
;
A
#
# COMPACT_ATOMS: atom_id res chain seq x y z
N MET A 1 12.38 -30.44 -15.77
CA MET A 1 13.71 -30.16 -15.18
C MET A 1 14.34 -29.08 -16.03
N VAL A 2 14.95 -28.08 -15.41
CA VAL A 2 15.70 -27.01 -16.08
C VAL A 2 17.12 -27.03 -15.52
N SER A 3 18.11 -26.83 -16.38
CA SER A 3 19.52 -26.92 -15.98
C SER A 3 20.30 -25.70 -16.44
N ILE A 4 21.17 -25.18 -15.56
CA ILE A 4 22.21 -24.23 -15.91
C ILE A 4 23.41 -25.05 -16.39
N ILE A 5 23.90 -24.74 -17.58
CA ILE A 5 25.06 -25.39 -18.18
C ILE A 5 26.16 -24.38 -18.46
N ASN A 6 27.41 -24.81 -18.30
CA ASN A 6 28.54 -24.01 -18.72
C ASN A 6 28.59 -23.98 -20.26
N SER A 7 28.57 -22.80 -20.86
CA SER A 7 28.55 -22.62 -22.31
C SER A 7 29.83 -23.10 -23.02
N THR A 8 30.95 -23.20 -22.30
CA THR A 8 32.25 -23.57 -22.88
C THR A 8 32.47 -25.08 -22.99
N ASP A 9 32.04 -25.85 -21.99
CA ASP A 9 32.28 -27.30 -21.92
C ASP A 9 30.98 -28.13 -21.81
N MET A 10 29.82 -27.47 -21.82
CA MET A 10 28.49 -28.09 -21.72
C MET A 10 28.28 -28.92 -20.44
N THR A 11 29.05 -28.65 -19.38
CA THR A 11 28.89 -29.33 -18.10
C THR A 11 27.71 -28.78 -17.30
N PHE A 12 27.05 -29.64 -16.52
CA PHE A 12 25.94 -29.25 -15.66
C PHE A 12 26.46 -28.51 -14.43
N ILE A 13 25.94 -27.31 -14.21
CA ILE A 13 26.26 -26.48 -13.05
C ILE A 13 25.22 -26.71 -11.95
N GLN A 14 23.94 -26.52 -12.28
CA GLN A 14 22.83 -26.57 -11.33
C GLN A 14 21.54 -27.02 -12.01
N ASN A 15 20.66 -27.67 -11.26
CA ASN A 15 19.39 -28.20 -11.74
C ASN A 15 18.22 -27.71 -10.90
N PHE A 16 17.12 -27.38 -11.57
CA PHE A 16 15.82 -27.07 -10.98
C PHE A 16 14.83 -28.17 -11.35
N THR A 17 14.14 -28.69 -10.34
CA THR A 17 13.20 -29.81 -10.50
C THR A 17 11.82 -29.36 -10.06
N GLY A 18 10.82 -29.55 -10.93
CA GLY A 18 9.43 -29.24 -10.61
C GLY A 18 8.83 -30.26 -9.64
N GLU A 19 7.88 -29.82 -8.82
CA GLU A 19 7.28 -30.62 -7.75
C GLU A 19 6.28 -31.66 -8.29
N GLN A 20 5.59 -31.35 -9.39
CA GLN A 20 4.52 -32.18 -9.94
C GLN A 20 4.89 -32.78 -11.29
N MET A 21 4.78 -34.11 -11.41
CA MET A 21 4.94 -34.82 -12.69
C MET A 21 3.88 -34.37 -13.70
N ALA A 22 4.23 -34.37 -15.00
CA ALA A 22 3.37 -33.95 -16.11
C ALA A 22 2.91 -32.48 -16.11
N SER A 23 3.37 -31.65 -15.16
CA SER A 23 3.12 -30.20 -15.12
C SER A 23 3.82 -29.41 -16.23
N TYR A 24 4.72 -30.06 -16.99
CA TYR A 24 5.56 -29.44 -18.01
C TYR A 24 6.51 -28.36 -17.45
N PHE A 25 6.99 -28.53 -16.20
CA PHE A 25 8.01 -27.66 -15.61
C PHE A 25 9.25 -27.52 -16.50
N GLY A 26 9.51 -26.29 -16.94
CA GLY A 26 10.56 -25.95 -17.90
C GLY A 26 10.02 -25.70 -19.32
N TYR A 27 8.70 -25.60 -19.51
CA TYR A 27 8.11 -25.28 -20.82
C TYR A 27 8.53 -23.91 -21.33
N SER A 28 8.58 -22.93 -20.42
CA SER A 28 9.07 -21.58 -20.67
C SER A 28 10.11 -21.24 -19.60
N VAL A 29 11.14 -20.50 -20.00
CA VAL A 29 12.21 -20.02 -19.12
C VAL A 29 12.56 -18.59 -19.48
N VAL A 30 12.75 -17.74 -18.47
CA VAL A 30 13.22 -16.35 -18.60
C VAL A 30 14.27 -16.09 -17.54
N VAL A 31 15.26 -15.28 -17.90
CA VAL A 31 16.26 -14.75 -16.99
C VAL A 31 16.07 -13.23 -16.92
N SER A 32 16.01 -12.69 -15.72
CA SER A 32 15.78 -11.27 -15.45
C SER A 32 16.18 -10.94 -14.01
N ASP A 33 16.83 -9.81 -13.78
CA ASP A 33 17.07 -9.26 -12.44
C ASP A 33 15.81 -8.51 -11.98
N VAL A 34 14.85 -9.20 -11.34
CA VAL A 34 13.54 -8.60 -11.04
C VAL A 34 13.55 -7.72 -9.80
N ASN A 35 14.49 -7.96 -8.88
CA ASN A 35 14.67 -7.18 -7.65
C ASN A 35 15.79 -6.11 -7.77
N ASN A 36 16.40 -5.97 -8.95
CA ASN A 36 17.43 -4.99 -9.28
C ASN A 36 18.63 -5.01 -8.33
N ASP A 37 19.07 -6.20 -7.93
CA ASP A 37 20.25 -6.39 -7.07
C ASP A 37 21.55 -6.64 -7.87
N GLY A 38 21.45 -6.65 -9.20
CA GLY A 38 22.54 -6.91 -10.14
C GLY A 38 22.77 -8.39 -10.43
N MET A 39 21.94 -9.29 -9.91
CA MET A 39 22.03 -10.73 -10.17
C MET A 39 20.87 -11.21 -11.06
N ASP A 40 21.18 -12.19 -11.91
CA ASP A 40 20.17 -12.80 -12.79
C ASP A 40 19.23 -13.73 -12.00
N ASP A 41 17.94 -13.43 -11.96
CA ASP A 41 16.92 -14.34 -11.44
C ASP A 41 16.34 -15.23 -12.53
N ILE A 42 15.77 -16.37 -12.13
CA ILE A 42 15.26 -17.37 -13.07
C ILE A 42 13.76 -17.58 -12.85
N LEU A 43 13.00 -17.39 -13.93
CA LEU A 43 11.58 -17.75 -13.98
C LEU A 43 11.37 -19.01 -14.81
N ILE A 44 10.57 -19.94 -14.29
CA ILE A 44 10.27 -21.22 -14.93
C ILE A 44 8.76 -21.45 -14.97
N GLY A 45 8.22 -21.68 -16.15
CA GLY A 45 6.81 -22.02 -16.35
C GLY A 45 6.52 -23.53 -16.29
N ALA A 46 5.40 -23.87 -15.66
CA ALA A 46 4.79 -25.19 -15.59
C ALA A 46 3.29 -25.08 -15.95
N PRO A 47 2.95 -24.87 -17.24
CA PRO A 47 1.59 -24.51 -17.66
C PRO A 47 0.53 -25.58 -17.44
N LEU A 48 0.92 -26.85 -17.23
CA LEU A 48 -0.01 -27.95 -16.98
C LEU A 48 -0.07 -28.33 -15.49
N PHE A 49 0.44 -27.48 -14.60
CA PHE A 49 0.37 -27.70 -13.16
C PHE A 49 -1.09 -27.78 -12.70
N MET A 50 -1.39 -28.83 -11.92
CA MET A 50 -2.69 -29.04 -11.29
C MET A 50 -2.67 -28.63 -9.83
N GLU A 51 -3.50 -27.66 -9.47
CA GLU A 51 -3.76 -27.30 -8.09
C GLU A 51 -4.71 -28.30 -7.45
N ARG A 52 -4.44 -28.68 -6.20
CA ARG A 52 -5.29 -29.56 -5.40
C ARG A 52 -5.83 -28.78 -4.21
N GLU A 53 -7.13 -28.53 -4.20
CA GLU A 53 -7.82 -28.09 -2.99
C GLU A 53 -8.25 -29.32 -2.19
N PHE A 54 -8.32 -29.20 -0.86
CA PHE A 54 -8.54 -30.31 0.08
C PHE A 54 -9.82 -31.12 -0.17
N GLU A 55 -10.79 -30.58 -0.92
CA GLU A 55 -12.10 -31.20 -1.17
C GLU A 55 -12.53 -31.18 -2.65
N SER A 56 -11.70 -30.67 -3.57
CA SER A 56 -12.09 -30.51 -4.98
C SER A 56 -11.21 -31.34 -5.92
N ASN A 57 -11.75 -31.67 -7.10
CA ASN A 57 -10.98 -32.36 -8.12
C ASN A 57 -9.78 -31.48 -8.54
N PRO A 58 -8.60 -32.07 -8.83
CA PRO A 58 -7.45 -31.31 -9.29
C PRO A 58 -7.81 -30.45 -10.50
N ARG A 59 -7.41 -29.17 -10.48
CA ARG A 59 -7.67 -28.22 -11.56
C ARG A 59 -6.35 -27.84 -12.21
N GLU A 60 -6.23 -28.06 -13.52
CA GLU A 60 -5.10 -27.54 -14.30
C GLU A 60 -5.20 -26.02 -14.32
N VAL A 61 -4.29 -25.32 -13.67
CA VAL A 61 -4.27 -23.85 -13.61
C VAL A 61 -2.97 -23.27 -14.17
N GLY A 62 -1.90 -24.06 -14.15
CA GLY A 62 -0.56 -23.60 -14.49
C GLY A 62 0.11 -22.84 -13.36
N GLN A 63 1.44 -22.86 -13.34
CA GLN A 63 2.24 -22.25 -12.29
C GLN A 63 3.54 -21.70 -12.86
N VAL A 64 4.04 -20.61 -12.27
CA VAL A 64 5.35 -20.03 -12.57
C VAL A 64 6.14 -19.94 -11.26
N TYR A 65 7.41 -20.32 -11.33
CA TYR A 65 8.33 -20.30 -10.21
C TYR A 65 9.40 -19.25 -10.48
N LEU A 66 9.59 -18.32 -9.56
CA LEU A 66 10.67 -17.35 -9.56
C LEU A 66 11.72 -17.78 -8.53
N TYR A 67 12.94 -18.00 -9.00
CA TYR A 67 14.10 -18.28 -8.16
C TYR A 67 14.97 -17.03 -8.13
N LEU A 68 14.96 -16.33 -6.98
CA LEU A 68 15.81 -15.16 -6.75
C LEU A 68 17.24 -15.59 -6.43
N GLN A 69 18.21 -14.98 -7.11
CA GLN A 69 19.63 -15.26 -6.88
C GLN A 69 20.18 -14.34 -5.78
N VAL A 70 20.72 -14.91 -4.71
CA VAL A 70 21.27 -14.14 -3.56
C VAL A 70 22.79 -14.04 -3.57
N SER A 71 23.44 -14.97 -4.25
CA SER A 71 24.87 -14.94 -4.54
C SER A 71 25.12 -15.85 -5.73
N ALA A 72 26.34 -15.84 -6.28
CA ALA A 72 26.67 -16.60 -7.48
C ALA A 72 26.18 -18.07 -7.42
N LEU A 73 25.17 -18.38 -8.25
CA LEU A 73 24.51 -19.68 -8.37
C LEU A 73 23.83 -20.19 -7.10
N LEU A 74 23.56 -19.31 -6.13
CA LEU A 74 22.77 -19.60 -4.94
C LEU A 74 21.42 -18.92 -5.06
N PHE A 75 20.37 -19.74 -5.10
CA PHE A 75 18.99 -19.29 -5.24
C PHE A 75 18.20 -19.55 -3.96
N GLN A 76 17.26 -18.66 -3.65
CA GLN A 76 16.30 -18.87 -2.56
C GLN A 76 15.26 -19.93 -2.93
N ASP A 77 14.45 -20.34 -1.94
CA ASP A 77 13.22 -21.06 -2.22
C ASP A 77 12.33 -20.24 -3.17
N PRO A 78 11.67 -20.88 -4.15
CA PRO A 78 11.02 -20.13 -5.21
C PRO A 78 9.80 -19.38 -4.69
N GLN A 79 9.65 -18.14 -5.13
CA GLN A 79 8.34 -17.48 -5.11
C GLN A 79 7.44 -18.14 -6.15
N VAL A 80 6.24 -18.55 -5.74
CA VAL A 80 5.32 -19.31 -6.59
C VAL A 80 4.13 -18.44 -6.99
N LEU A 81 3.91 -18.32 -8.30
CA LEU A 81 2.75 -17.65 -8.89
C LEU A 81 1.84 -18.71 -9.50
N THR A 82 0.62 -18.83 -9.00
CA THR A 82 -0.36 -19.84 -9.45
C THR A 82 -1.44 -19.17 -10.31
N GLY A 83 -1.76 -19.79 -11.45
CA GLY A 83 -2.87 -19.35 -12.29
C GLY A 83 -4.22 -19.51 -11.60
N THR A 84 -5.21 -18.71 -12.00
CA THR A 84 -6.56 -18.77 -11.41
C THR A 84 -7.57 -19.44 -12.35
N GLU A 85 -7.31 -19.44 -13.65
CA GLU A 85 -8.23 -19.98 -14.65
C GLU A 85 -7.94 -21.44 -15.00
N THR A 86 -8.95 -22.30 -14.86
CA THR A 86 -8.83 -23.71 -15.21
C THR A 86 -8.63 -23.90 -16.72
N PHE A 87 -7.65 -24.71 -17.10
CA PHE A 87 -7.19 -24.93 -18.48
C PHE A 87 -6.67 -23.66 -19.18
N GLY A 88 -6.43 -22.58 -18.45
CA GLY A 88 -5.88 -21.34 -19.02
C GLY A 88 -4.42 -21.45 -19.45
N ARG A 89 -3.68 -22.40 -18.82
CA ARG A 89 -2.25 -22.66 -19.02
C ARG A 89 -1.35 -21.47 -18.68
N PHE A 90 -1.52 -20.95 -17.47
CA PHE A 90 -0.69 -19.89 -16.92
C PHE A 90 0.79 -20.29 -16.94
N GLY A 91 1.66 -19.41 -17.45
CA GLY A 91 3.09 -19.71 -17.61
C GLY A 91 3.45 -20.35 -18.96
N SER A 92 2.54 -20.36 -19.93
CA SER A 92 2.86 -20.83 -21.30
C SER A 92 3.90 -19.94 -21.98
N ALA A 93 3.87 -18.64 -21.73
CA ALA A 93 4.91 -17.71 -22.15
C ALA A 93 5.28 -16.81 -20.97
N ILE A 94 6.56 -16.50 -20.85
CA ILE A 94 7.07 -15.55 -19.87
C ILE A 94 7.97 -14.60 -20.67
N ALA A 95 7.85 -13.30 -20.46
CA ALA A 95 8.69 -12.30 -21.10
C ALA A 95 9.21 -11.29 -20.09
N HIS A 96 10.52 -11.05 -20.14
CA HIS A 96 11.15 -9.86 -19.58
C HIS A 96 10.59 -8.61 -20.27
N LEU A 97 10.14 -7.64 -19.48
CA LEU A 97 9.66 -6.36 -19.98
C LEU A 97 10.66 -5.22 -19.80
N GLY A 98 11.72 -5.43 -19.00
CA GLY A 98 12.46 -4.31 -18.41
C GLY A 98 11.62 -3.60 -17.36
N ASP A 99 12.04 -2.41 -16.95
CA ASP A 99 11.29 -1.55 -16.04
C ASP A 99 10.15 -0.84 -16.79
N LEU A 100 8.94 -1.42 -16.76
CA LEU A 100 7.78 -0.99 -17.55
C LEU A 100 7.16 0.29 -16.99
N ASN A 101 7.27 0.53 -15.68
CA ASN A 101 6.70 1.68 -14.98
C ASN A 101 7.75 2.71 -14.51
N GLN A 102 9.04 2.46 -14.77
CA GLN A 102 10.19 3.28 -14.39
C GLN A 102 10.31 3.48 -12.87
N ASP A 103 10.00 2.44 -12.09
CA ASP A 103 10.09 2.44 -10.63
C ASP A 103 11.44 1.93 -10.07
N GLY A 104 12.30 1.42 -10.95
CA GLY A 104 13.62 0.88 -10.62
C GLY A 104 13.68 -0.63 -10.54
N TYR A 105 12.59 -1.37 -10.79
CA TYR A 105 12.58 -2.83 -10.79
C TYR A 105 12.13 -3.38 -12.16
N ASN A 106 12.66 -4.54 -12.57
CA ASN A 106 12.25 -5.13 -13.84
C ASN A 106 10.93 -5.89 -13.71
N ASP A 107 10.10 -5.77 -14.74
CA ASP A 107 8.75 -6.32 -14.78
C ASP A 107 8.65 -7.51 -15.72
N ILE A 108 7.63 -8.35 -15.49
CA ILE A 108 7.41 -9.59 -16.22
C ILE A 108 5.98 -9.67 -16.78
N ALA A 109 5.86 -10.10 -18.03
CA ALA A 109 4.58 -10.53 -18.61
C ALA A 109 4.46 -12.05 -18.62
N ILE A 110 3.32 -12.57 -18.18
CA ILE A 110 2.99 -13.99 -18.20
C ILE A 110 1.76 -14.24 -19.07
N GLY A 111 1.90 -15.15 -20.03
CA GLY A 111 0.87 -15.53 -20.97
C GLY A 111 -0.05 -16.64 -20.43
N VAL A 112 -1.35 -16.45 -20.64
CA VAL A 112 -2.42 -17.40 -20.31
C VAL A 112 -3.29 -17.62 -21.56
N PRO A 113 -2.75 -18.32 -22.58
CA PRO A 113 -3.25 -18.25 -23.96
C PRO A 113 -4.66 -18.81 -24.18
N PHE A 114 -5.19 -19.56 -23.22
CA PHE A 114 -6.51 -20.19 -23.29
C PHE A 114 -7.49 -19.68 -22.22
N ALA A 115 -7.08 -18.66 -21.45
CA ALA A 115 -7.93 -18.00 -20.47
C ALA A 115 -8.96 -17.05 -21.11
N GLY A 116 -9.86 -16.56 -20.27
CA GLY A 116 -10.91 -15.61 -20.57
C GLY A 116 -12.12 -16.22 -21.25
N LYS A 117 -13.15 -15.39 -21.41
CA LYS A 117 -14.37 -15.77 -22.10
C LYS A 117 -14.06 -16.17 -23.55
N ASP A 118 -14.57 -17.32 -23.95
CA ASP A 118 -14.38 -17.93 -25.27
C ASP A 118 -12.92 -18.33 -25.57
N GLN A 119 -12.09 -18.55 -24.54
CA GLN A 119 -10.67 -18.94 -24.67
C GLN A 119 -9.87 -18.00 -25.58
N ARG A 120 -10.14 -16.70 -25.46
CA ARG A 120 -9.49 -15.67 -26.28
C ARG A 120 -8.05 -15.40 -25.89
N GLY A 121 -7.63 -15.86 -24.70
CA GLY A 121 -6.30 -15.68 -24.15
C GLY A 121 -6.16 -14.37 -23.39
N GLN A 122 -5.23 -14.37 -22.44
CA GLN A 122 -4.89 -13.23 -21.61
C GLN A 122 -3.36 -13.11 -21.44
N VAL A 123 -2.90 -11.91 -21.10
CA VAL A 123 -1.54 -11.66 -20.63
C VAL A 123 -1.63 -10.88 -19.32
N LEU A 124 -0.90 -11.33 -18.31
CA LEU A 124 -0.86 -10.73 -16.98
C LEU A 124 0.49 -10.06 -16.78
N ILE A 125 0.49 -8.81 -16.32
CA ILE A 125 1.69 -8.03 -16.03
C ILE A 125 1.94 -8.07 -14.53
N TYR A 126 3.15 -8.47 -14.14
CA TYR A 126 3.62 -8.57 -12.77
C TYR A 126 4.79 -7.60 -12.61
N ASN A 127 4.63 -6.64 -11.70
CA ASN A 127 5.70 -5.69 -11.43
C ASN A 127 6.70 -6.22 -10.40
N GLY A 128 7.98 -5.89 -10.62
CA GLY A 128 9.07 -6.18 -9.69
C GLY A 128 9.01 -5.34 -8.40
N ASN A 129 9.74 -5.79 -7.39
CA ASN A 129 10.04 -5.06 -6.16
C ASN A 129 11.29 -5.66 -5.50
N GLU A 130 11.76 -5.06 -4.40
CA GLU A 130 12.94 -5.51 -3.65
C GLU A 130 12.89 -6.99 -3.20
N ASN A 131 11.69 -7.56 -3.04
CA ASN A 131 11.43 -8.91 -2.57
C ASN A 131 11.07 -9.89 -3.71
N GLY A 132 11.23 -9.50 -4.97
CA GLY A 132 10.91 -10.30 -6.15
C GLY A 132 9.76 -9.74 -6.96
N LEU A 133 8.71 -10.53 -7.21
CA LEU A 133 7.54 -10.06 -7.95
C LEU A 133 6.36 -9.76 -7.02
N ASN A 134 5.55 -8.77 -7.37
CA ASN A 134 4.25 -8.58 -6.73
C ASN A 134 3.37 -9.82 -6.95
N THR A 135 2.70 -10.33 -5.90
CA THR A 135 1.89 -11.56 -6.00
C THR A 135 0.62 -11.38 -6.84
N ARG A 136 0.14 -10.14 -6.97
CA ARG A 136 -1.02 -9.76 -7.78
C ARG A 136 -0.54 -9.06 -9.04
N ALA A 137 -1.11 -9.45 -10.19
CA ALA A 137 -0.88 -8.77 -11.45
C ALA A 137 -1.44 -7.33 -11.38
N SER A 138 -0.64 -6.35 -11.81
CA SER A 138 -1.05 -4.94 -11.87
C SER A 138 -1.96 -4.64 -13.07
N GLN A 139 -1.81 -5.42 -14.13
CA GLN A 139 -2.61 -5.27 -15.35
C GLN A 139 -2.91 -6.62 -16.01
N MET A 140 -4.11 -6.73 -16.58
CA MET A 140 -4.54 -7.86 -17.41
C MET A 140 -4.91 -7.36 -18.81
N LEU A 141 -4.21 -7.87 -19.81
CA LEU A 141 -4.50 -7.64 -21.23
C LEU A 141 -5.38 -8.78 -21.76
N GLN A 142 -6.55 -8.46 -22.27
CA GLN A 142 -7.49 -9.44 -22.81
C GLN A 142 -7.36 -9.58 -24.33
N GLY A 143 -7.37 -10.81 -24.82
CA GLY A 143 -7.36 -11.10 -26.26
C GLY A 143 -8.60 -10.53 -26.97
N ALA A 144 -8.39 -9.66 -27.94
CA ALA A 144 -9.47 -9.00 -28.68
C ALA A 144 -10.11 -9.91 -29.75
N TRP A 145 -9.37 -10.87 -30.28
CA TRP A 145 -9.80 -11.67 -31.43
C TRP A 145 -10.28 -13.05 -31.01
N ALA A 146 -11.50 -13.38 -31.42
CA ALA A 146 -12.01 -14.76 -31.38
C ALA A 146 -11.54 -15.55 -32.60
N SER A 147 -11.46 -16.87 -32.47
CA SER A 147 -11.20 -17.80 -33.57
C SER A 147 -12.17 -18.98 -33.48
N GLN A 148 -12.58 -19.51 -34.64
CA GLN A 148 -13.68 -20.48 -34.74
C GLN A 148 -13.21 -21.95 -34.74
N THR A 149 -11.98 -22.20 -35.22
CA THR A 149 -11.47 -23.56 -35.44
C THR A 149 -10.39 -23.97 -34.45
N ILE A 150 -9.59 -23.01 -33.98
CA ILE A 150 -8.57 -23.17 -32.95
C ILE A 150 -8.67 -21.98 -31.99
N PRO A 151 -8.30 -22.11 -30.70
CA PRO A 151 -8.27 -20.96 -29.80
C PRO A 151 -7.37 -19.85 -30.36
N SER A 152 -7.68 -18.59 -30.05
CA SER A 152 -6.90 -17.44 -30.54
C SER A 152 -5.43 -17.53 -30.16
N GLY A 153 -5.15 -18.07 -28.97
CA GLY A 153 -3.80 -18.23 -28.45
C GLY A 153 -3.11 -16.89 -28.18
N PHE A 154 -3.87 -15.84 -27.88
CA PHE A 154 -3.34 -14.55 -27.50
C PHE A 154 -2.51 -14.69 -26.21
N GLY A 155 -1.24 -14.34 -26.25
CA GLY A 155 -0.32 -14.54 -25.13
C GLY A 155 0.45 -15.86 -25.20
N PHE A 156 0.36 -16.61 -26.30
CA PHE A 156 1.16 -17.83 -26.48
C PHE A 156 2.64 -17.53 -26.80
N SER A 157 2.92 -16.35 -27.37
CA SER A 157 4.27 -15.81 -27.52
C SER A 157 4.29 -14.35 -27.11
N LEU A 158 5.36 -13.95 -26.42
CA LEU A 158 5.53 -12.63 -25.84
C LEU A 158 6.95 -12.13 -26.11
N ARG A 159 7.10 -10.82 -26.31
CA ARG A 159 8.40 -10.14 -26.30
C ARG A 159 8.23 -8.72 -25.80
N GLY A 160 8.92 -8.38 -24.71
CA GLY A 160 9.01 -7.01 -24.20
C GLY A 160 10.41 -6.43 -24.35
N ASP A 161 10.72 -5.47 -23.48
CA ASP A 161 12.07 -4.91 -23.27
C ASP A 161 12.63 -4.21 -24.53
N SER A 162 11.76 -3.47 -25.21
CA SER A 162 12.14 -2.62 -26.33
C SER A 162 11.16 -1.46 -26.45
N ASP A 163 11.66 -0.23 -26.40
CA ASP A 163 10.90 0.97 -26.68
C ASP A 163 10.80 1.18 -28.21
N ILE A 164 9.62 0.97 -28.79
CA ILE A 164 9.38 1.01 -30.24
C ILE A 164 9.01 2.44 -30.68
N ASP A 165 8.38 3.22 -29.82
CA ASP A 165 7.91 4.57 -30.15
C ASP A 165 8.77 5.71 -29.57
N LYS A 166 9.86 5.37 -28.89
CA LYS A 166 10.86 6.28 -28.32
C LYS A 166 10.29 7.19 -27.24
N ASN A 167 9.43 6.64 -26.38
CA ASN A 167 8.84 7.36 -25.26
C ASN A 167 9.58 7.11 -23.92
N ASP A 168 10.70 6.37 -23.95
CA ASP A 168 11.55 5.93 -22.85
C ASP A 168 10.93 4.86 -21.93
N TYR A 169 9.83 4.23 -22.34
CA TYR A 169 9.24 3.07 -21.67
C TYR A 169 9.26 1.85 -22.61
N PRO A 170 9.55 0.64 -22.09
CA PRO A 170 9.58 -0.54 -22.93
C PRO A 170 8.17 -0.98 -23.36
N ASP A 171 8.02 -1.43 -24.61
CA ASP A 171 6.76 -1.89 -25.17
C ASP A 171 6.63 -3.41 -25.14
N LEU A 172 5.42 -3.92 -25.39
CA LEU A 172 5.10 -5.36 -25.38
C LEU A 172 4.46 -5.82 -26.70
N LEU A 173 5.04 -6.86 -27.30
CA LEU A 173 4.49 -7.61 -28.42
C LEU A 173 3.81 -8.89 -27.93
N VAL A 174 2.58 -9.11 -28.38
CA VAL A 174 1.77 -10.29 -28.03
C VAL A 174 1.32 -11.03 -29.28
N GLY A 175 1.74 -12.29 -29.43
CA GLY A 175 1.30 -13.17 -30.50
C GLY A 175 -0.07 -13.80 -30.22
N ALA A 176 -0.90 -13.90 -31.25
CA ALA A 176 -2.16 -14.63 -31.27
C ALA A 176 -2.19 -15.56 -32.50
N PHE A 177 -1.45 -16.68 -32.41
CA PHE A 177 -1.18 -17.55 -33.56
C PHE A 177 -2.47 -18.11 -34.18
N GLY A 178 -3.50 -18.38 -33.38
CA GLY A 178 -4.75 -18.95 -33.85
C GLY A 178 -5.57 -18.01 -34.74
N THR A 179 -5.21 -16.73 -34.76
CA THR A 179 -5.78 -15.72 -35.65
C THR A 179 -4.78 -15.15 -36.65
N GLY A 180 -3.51 -15.58 -36.60
CA GLY A 180 -2.44 -15.07 -37.45
C GLY A 180 -2.13 -13.59 -37.20
N LYS A 181 -2.28 -13.10 -35.95
CA LYS A 181 -2.12 -11.69 -35.59
C LYS A 181 -1.07 -11.49 -34.49
N VAL A 182 -0.53 -10.28 -34.44
CA VAL A 182 0.33 -9.77 -33.38
C VAL A 182 -0.24 -8.45 -32.90
N ALA A 183 -0.41 -8.30 -31.59
CA ALA A 183 -0.75 -7.03 -30.96
C ALA A 183 0.53 -6.34 -30.47
N VAL A 184 0.56 -5.01 -30.57
CA VAL A 184 1.61 -4.16 -30.02
C VAL A 184 0.97 -3.28 -28.95
N TYR A 185 1.44 -3.42 -27.72
CA TYR A 185 1.04 -2.58 -26.59
C TYR A 185 2.17 -1.62 -26.29
N ARG A 186 1.87 -0.32 -26.37
CA ARG A 186 2.83 0.73 -26.06
C ARG A 186 2.67 1.20 -24.63
N ALA A 187 3.78 1.31 -23.90
CA ALA A 187 3.75 1.76 -22.51
C ALA A 187 3.38 3.25 -22.42
N ARG A 188 2.70 3.63 -21.33
CA ARG A 188 2.25 5.01 -21.09
C ARG A 188 3.20 5.67 -20.09
N PRO A 189 3.63 6.92 -20.30
CA PRO A 189 4.44 7.62 -19.33
C PRO A 189 3.76 7.72 -17.96
N VAL A 190 4.48 7.36 -16.89
CA VAL A 190 3.93 7.33 -15.53
C VAL A 190 4.21 8.66 -14.82
N VAL A 191 3.16 9.27 -14.30
CA VAL A 191 3.22 10.52 -13.52
C VAL A 191 2.98 10.19 -12.05
N THR A 192 4.00 10.42 -11.24
CA THR A 192 3.90 10.37 -9.77
C THR A 192 3.61 11.78 -9.25
N VAL A 193 2.52 11.93 -8.52
CA VAL A 193 2.12 13.20 -7.89
C VAL A 193 2.36 13.08 -6.39
N ASP A 194 3.09 14.03 -5.83
CA ASP A 194 3.21 14.20 -4.38
C ASP A 194 2.38 15.42 -3.98
N ALA A 195 1.19 15.15 -3.43
CA ALA A 195 0.19 16.15 -3.07
C ALA A 195 0.05 16.25 -1.55
N GLN A 196 -0.12 17.48 -1.06
CA GLN A 196 -0.18 17.80 0.35
C GLN A 196 -1.29 18.82 0.62
N LEU A 197 -2.02 18.61 1.71
CA LEU A 197 -2.98 19.55 2.25
C LEU A 197 -2.38 20.21 3.49
N LEU A 198 -2.36 21.54 3.53
CA LEU A 198 -1.79 22.30 4.63
C LEU A 198 -2.86 23.21 5.21
N LEU A 199 -3.18 23.01 6.49
CA LEU A 199 -4.25 23.70 7.21
C LEU A 199 -3.67 24.66 8.24
N HIS A 200 -4.09 25.93 8.20
CA HIS A 200 -3.62 26.95 9.13
C HIS A 200 -4.76 27.88 9.58
N PRO A 201 -5.17 27.87 10.86
CA PRO A 201 -4.81 26.88 11.88
C PRO A 201 -5.51 25.52 11.66
N VAL A 202 -4.96 24.45 12.22
CA VAL A 202 -5.59 23.11 12.26
C VAL A 202 -6.76 23.09 13.26
N ILE A 203 -6.63 23.82 14.36
CA ILE A 203 -7.68 23.96 15.39
C ILE A 203 -8.39 25.30 15.19
N ILE A 204 -9.71 25.23 15.02
CA ILE A 204 -10.57 26.36 14.71
C ILE A 204 -11.24 26.83 16.01
N ASN A 205 -10.90 28.04 16.43
CA ASN A 205 -11.61 28.73 17.51
C ASN A 205 -12.87 29.42 16.94
N ILE A 206 -14.05 29.02 17.41
CA ILE A 206 -15.34 29.53 16.92
C ILE A 206 -15.56 31.00 17.28
N ASP A 207 -15.03 31.45 18.41
CA ASP A 207 -15.16 32.84 18.86
C ASP A 207 -14.28 33.80 18.06
N ASN A 208 -13.21 33.28 17.45
CA ASN A 208 -12.28 34.08 16.66
C ASN A 208 -12.79 34.31 15.24
N LYS A 209 -13.74 35.25 15.09
CA LYS A 209 -14.40 35.57 13.82
C LYS A 209 -13.62 36.61 12.99
N THR A 210 -12.49 36.17 12.43
CA THR A 210 -11.56 37.05 11.67
C THR A 210 -12.01 37.33 10.23
N CYS A 211 -12.72 36.42 9.58
CA CYS A 211 -13.18 36.60 8.20
C CYS A 211 -14.58 37.23 8.14
N GLN A 212 -14.88 37.89 7.02
CA GLN A 212 -16.22 38.41 6.72
C GLN A 212 -16.74 37.79 5.44
N ILE A 213 -18.01 37.34 5.46
CA ILE A 213 -18.69 36.89 4.26
C ILE A 213 -18.96 38.11 3.36
N PRO A 214 -18.49 38.13 2.09
CA PRO A 214 -18.59 39.32 1.23
C PRO A 214 -20.03 39.80 1.00
N GLU A 215 -20.99 38.89 0.96
CA GLU A 215 -22.39 39.18 0.61
C GLU A 215 -23.19 39.75 1.79
N SER A 216 -22.98 39.22 2.99
CA SER A 216 -23.77 39.52 4.20
C SER A 216 -23.04 40.38 5.23
N LEU A 217 -21.74 40.63 5.05
CA LEU A 217 -20.86 41.29 6.02
C LEU A 217 -20.85 40.63 7.41
N THR A 218 -21.26 39.36 7.50
CA THR A 218 -21.29 38.62 8.77
C THR A 218 -19.89 38.13 9.12
N PRO A 219 -19.40 38.40 10.35
CA PRO A 219 -18.12 37.90 10.80
C PRO A 219 -18.22 36.39 11.08
N VAL A 220 -17.25 35.61 10.59
CA VAL A 220 -17.20 34.15 10.69
C VAL A 220 -15.80 33.67 11.07
N ALA A 221 -15.73 32.55 11.79
CA ALA A 221 -14.48 31.85 12.06
C ALA A 221 -14.00 31.17 10.77
N CYS A 222 -12.70 31.29 10.46
CA CYS A 222 -12.13 30.79 9.22
C CYS A 222 -10.70 30.27 9.41
N PHE A 223 -10.27 29.45 8.48
CA PHE A 223 -8.91 28.95 8.37
C PHE A 223 -8.45 28.97 6.91
N SER A 224 -7.14 29.01 6.71
CA SER A 224 -6.52 28.89 5.40
C SER A 224 -6.27 27.42 5.08
N LEU A 225 -6.70 27.03 3.88
CA LEU A 225 -6.39 25.75 3.27
C LEU A 225 -5.43 25.99 2.11
N ARG A 226 -4.24 25.42 2.17
CA ARG A 226 -3.24 25.44 1.11
C ARG A 226 -3.11 24.05 0.50
N VAL A 227 -3.38 23.94 -0.80
CA VAL A 227 -3.20 22.71 -1.58
C VAL A 227 -1.89 22.82 -2.32
N CYS A 228 -0.94 21.93 -2.03
CA CYS A 228 0.34 21.88 -2.72
C CYS A 228 0.51 20.56 -3.47
N ALA A 229 1.16 20.59 -4.63
CA ALA A 229 1.54 19.39 -5.35
C ALA A 229 2.86 19.56 -6.11
N SER A 230 3.60 18.46 -6.21
CA SER A 230 4.75 18.30 -7.08
C SER A 230 4.56 17.08 -7.99
N VAL A 231 5.26 17.05 -9.13
CA VAL A 231 5.16 15.94 -10.09
C VAL A 231 6.55 15.42 -10.44
N ALA A 232 6.66 14.11 -10.51
CA ALA A 232 7.84 13.38 -10.96
C ALA A 232 7.42 12.33 -12.01
N GLY A 233 8.36 11.99 -12.90
CA GLY A 233 8.14 10.99 -13.94
C GLY A 233 9.21 11.09 -15.03
N GLN A 234 9.48 9.95 -15.66
CA GLN A 234 10.39 9.86 -16.80
C GLN A 234 9.64 10.28 -18.07
N SER A 235 10.27 11.15 -18.88
CA SER A 235 9.79 11.56 -20.21
C SER A 235 8.37 12.14 -20.27
N ILE A 236 7.95 12.77 -19.18
CA ILE A 236 6.71 13.55 -19.08
C ILE A 236 6.90 15.00 -19.57
N SER A 237 5.79 15.62 -19.98
CA SER A 237 5.75 17.04 -20.38
C SER A 237 6.25 17.97 -19.27
N ASN A 238 6.87 19.09 -19.65
CA ASN A 238 7.32 20.12 -18.70
C ASN A 238 6.18 20.77 -17.91
N THR A 239 4.95 20.68 -18.42
CA THR A 239 3.74 21.18 -17.76
C THR A 239 2.72 20.06 -17.71
N ILE A 240 2.25 19.74 -16.49
CA ILE A 240 1.18 18.78 -16.22
C ILE A 240 0.01 19.55 -15.60
N ALA A 241 -1.18 19.35 -16.14
CA ALA A 241 -2.40 19.89 -15.57
C ALA A 241 -3.15 18.77 -14.84
N LEU A 242 -3.50 19.04 -13.58
CA LEU A 242 -4.36 18.19 -12.79
C LEU A 242 -5.72 18.85 -12.61
N THR A 243 -6.78 18.07 -12.61
CA THR A 243 -8.08 18.47 -12.09
C THR A 243 -8.14 18.06 -10.63
N ALA A 244 -8.13 19.05 -9.73
CA ALA A 244 -8.17 18.84 -8.30
C ALA A 244 -9.58 19.14 -7.76
N GLU A 245 -10.11 18.24 -6.95
CA GLU A 245 -11.38 18.39 -6.25
C GLU A 245 -11.11 18.33 -4.73
N VAL A 246 -11.42 19.41 -4.03
CA VAL A 246 -11.41 19.42 -2.56
C VAL A 246 -12.84 19.30 -2.06
N GLN A 247 -13.06 18.36 -1.13
CA GLN A 247 -14.30 18.18 -0.41
C GLN A 247 -14.07 18.45 1.08
N LEU A 248 -14.88 19.35 1.63
CA LEU A 248 -14.88 19.72 3.03
C LEU A 248 -15.86 18.84 3.82
N ASP A 249 -15.47 18.45 5.03
CA ASP A 249 -16.26 17.63 5.95
C ASP A 249 -16.72 16.31 5.30
N SER A 250 -15.81 15.63 4.57
CA SER A 250 -16.13 14.53 3.65
C SER A 250 -16.66 13.26 4.34
N LEU A 251 -16.27 13.01 5.60
CA LEU A 251 -16.77 11.88 6.40
C LEU A 251 -18.23 12.06 6.87
N LYS A 252 -18.81 13.27 6.77
CA LYS A 252 -20.24 13.46 7.08
C LYS A 252 -21.12 12.79 6.03
N GLN A 253 -22.08 12.00 6.51
CA GLN A 253 -23.07 11.28 5.70
C GLN A 253 -23.74 12.17 4.65
N LYS A 254 -24.09 11.57 3.50
CA LYS A 254 -24.81 12.27 2.44
C LYS A 254 -26.15 12.79 2.97
N GLY A 255 -26.33 14.12 2.98
CA GLY A 255 -27.51 14.80 3.51
C GLY A 255 -27.33 15.39 4.92
N ALA A 256 -26.25 15.06 5.62
CA ALA A 256 -25.88 15.77 6.85
C ALA A 256 -25.36 17.18 6.53
N ILE A 257 -25.52 18.10 7.49
CA ILE A 257 -25.05 19.49 7.35
C ILE A 257 -23.52 19.48 7.34
N LYS A 258 -22.93 20.01 6.26
CA LYS A 258 -21.49 20.25 6.14
C LYS A 258 -21.14 21.50 6.92
N ARG A 259 -20.28 21.39 7.92
CA ARG A 259 -20.01 22.47 8.89
C ARG A 259 -19.18 23.60 8.30
N THR A 260 -18.34 23.28 7.33
CA THR A 260 -17.41 24.23 6.69
C THR A 260 -17.75 24.43 5.22
N LEU A 261 -17.52 25.65 4.74
CA LEU A 261 -17.75 26.06 3.36
C LEU A 261 -16.59 26.91 2.86
N PHE A 262 -16.32 26.86 1.56
CA PHE A 262 -15.38 27.79 0.94
C PHE A 262 -15.96 29.21 0.93
N LEU A 263 -15.13 30.20 1.28
CA LEU A 263 -15.56 31.60 1.38
C LEU A 263 -15.98 32.20 0.01
N GLY A 264 -15.40 31.72 -1.08
CA GLY A 264 -15.63 32.28 -2.42
C GLY A 264 -16.90 31.80 -3.13
N ASN A 265 -17.31 30.54 -2.93
CA ASN A 265 -18.46 29.95 -3.62
C ASN A 265 -19.57 29.45 -2.69
N HIS A 266 -19.38 29.54 -1.37
CA HIS A 266 -20.31 29.04 -0.35
C HIS A 266 -20.71 27.56 -0.50
N GLN A 267 -19.85 26.75 -1.13
CA GLN A 267 -20.05 25.32 -1.31
C GLN A 267 -19.10 24.51 -0.41
N PRO A 268 -19.47 23.26 -0.06
CA PRO A 268 -18.61 22.35 0.68
C PRO A 268 -17.60 21.61 -0.23
N HIS A 269 -17.61 21.87 -1.54
CA HIS A 269 -16.69 21.28 -2.50
C HIS A 269 -16.21 22.34 -3.50
N LEU A 270 -15.01 22.14 -4.04
CA LEU A 270 -14.41 23.02 -5.02
C LEU A 270 -13.57 22.21 -6.01
N LEU A 271 -13.85 22.39 -7.30
CA LEU A 271 -13.05 21.85 -8.40
C LEU A 271 -12.25 22.98 -9.04
N PHE A 272 -10.94 22.77 -9.21
CA PHE A 272 -10.05 23.76 -9.80
C PHE A 272 -8.91 23.08 -10.58
N PRO A 273 -8.38 23.75 -11.62
CA PRO A 273 -7.20 23.27 -12.33
C PRO A 273 -5.93 23.58 -11.54
N LEU A 274 -5.08 22.57 -11.34
CA LEU A 274 -3.77 22.71 -10.72
C LEU A 274 -2.68 22.43 -11.77
N VAL A 275 -2.07 23.50 -12.27
CA VAL A 275 -1.06 23.43 -13.34
C VAL A 275 0.34 23.44 -12.74
N ILE A 276 1.07 22.34 -12.93
CA ILE A 276 2.36 22.09 -12.33
C ILE A 276 3.44 22.14 -13.40
N LYS A 277 4.45 23.01 -13.19
CA LYS A 277 5.63 23.12 -14.04
C LYS A 277 6.80 22.40 -13.39
N ARG A 278 7.42 21.46 -14.11
CA ARG A 278 8.51 20.59 -13.62
C ARG A 278 9.73 21.34 -13.05
N GLN A 279 9.99 22.56 -13.52
CA GLN A 279 11.11 23.40 -13.04
C GLN A 279 10.93 23.95 -11.62
N LYS A 280 9.70 23.93 -11.09
CA LYS A 280 9.40 24.35 -9.72
C LYS A 280 9.12 23.11 -8.90
N SER A 281 9.81 22.97 -7.77
CA SER A 281 9.71 21.80 -6.89
C SER A 281 8.33 21.63 -6.25
N LEU A 282 7.54 22.70 -6.09
CA LEU A 282 6.22 22.65 -5.47
C LEU A 282 5.33 23.77 -6.03
N GLN A 283 4.10 23.45 -6.45
CA GLN A 283 3.06 24.45 -6.73
C GLN A 283 1.99 24.40 -5.65
N CYS A 284 1.56 25.57 -5.19
CA CYS A 284 0.52 25.67 -4.18
C CYS A 284 -0.58 26.63 -4.60
N GLN A 285 -1.80 26.35 -4.14
CA GLN A 285 -2.95 27.22 -4.29
C GLN A 285 -3.67 27.36 -2.94
N ASP A 286 -3.96 28.60 -2.58
CA ASP A 286 -4.52 28.96 -1.28
C ASP A 286 -6.02 29.23 -1.38
N PHE A 287 -6.77 28.73 -0.41
CA PHE A 287 -8.20 28.90 -0.25
C PHE A 287 -8.51 29.32 1.18
N VAL A 288 -9.62 30.04 1.35
CA VAL A 288 -10.15 30.38 2.67
C VAL A 288 -11.44 29.60 2.89
N VAL A 289 -11.49 28.88 4.00
CA VAL A 289 -12.63 28.08 4.41
C VAL A 289 -13.18 28.68 5.70
N TYR A 290 -14.49 28.81 5.81
CA TYR A 290 -15.15 29.32 7.00
C TYR A 290 -16.06 28.26 7.62
N LEU A 291 -16.23 28.34 8.94
CA LEU A 291 -17.15 27.54 9.71
C LEU A 291 -18.53 28.23 9.73
N ARG A 292 -19.59 27.45 9.54
CA ARG A 292 -20.98 27.92 9.67
C ARG A 292 -21.27 28.42 11.08
N ASP A 293 -22.42 29.07 11.25
CA ASP A 293 -22.84 29.51 12.58
C ASP A 293 -23.14 28.32 13.50
N GLU A 294 -22.87 28.47 14.80
CA GLU A 294 -23.10 27.41 15.79
C GLU A 294 -24.55 26.94 15.87
N THR A 295 -25.50 27.80 15.49
CA THR A 295 -26.92 27.43 15.46
C THR A 295 -27.26 26.44 14.34
N GLU A 296 -26.42 26.32 13.31
CA GLU A 296 -26.66 25.45 12.16
C GLU A 296 -26.22 24.00 12.39
N PHE A 297 -25.32 23.73 13.33
CA PHE A 297 -24.82 22.38 13.58
C PHE A 297 -24.58 22.12 15.07
N ARG A 298 -24.88 20.90 15.50
CA ARG A 298 -24.69 20.48 16.90
C ARG A 298 -23.36 19.79 17.16
N ASP A 299 -22.76 19.26 16.10
CA ASP A 299 -21.58 18.40 16.21
C ASP A 299 -20.29 19.23 16.18
N LYS A 300 -19.78 19.49 17.39
CA LYS A 300 -18.52 20.20 17.61
C LYS A 300 -17.33 19.27 17.92
N LEU A 301 -17.57 17.98 18.11
CA LEU A 301 -16.55 17.02 18.55
C LEU A 301 -15.92 16.24 17.40
N SER A 302 -16.70 15.90 16.37
CA SER A 302 -16.14 15.14 15.25
C SER A 302 -15.14 15.97 14.44
N PRO A 303 -14.06 15.37 13.92
CA PRO A 303 -13.10 16.09 13.08
C PRO A 303 -13.75 16.54 11.78
N ILE A 304 -13.31 17.68 11.26
CA ILE A 304 -13.66 18.17 9.93
C ILE A 304 -12.66 17.57 8.95
N ASN A 305 -13.03 16.45 8.34
CA ASN A 305 -12.18 15.79 7.35
C ASN A 305 -12.21 16.51 6.01
N ILE A 306 -11.05 16.90 5.50
CA ILE A 306 -10.86 17.57 4.23
C ILE A 306 -10.14 16.61 3.31
N SER A 307 -10.79 16.24 2.20
CA SER A 307 -10.22 15.31 1.23
C SER A 307 -9.95 16.03 -0.09
N LEU A 308 -8.75 15.85 -0.62
CA LEU A 308 -8.32 16.24 -1.94
C LEU A 308 -8.29 15.01 -2.82
N ASN A 309 -9.07 15.00 -3.90
CA ASN A 309 -8.98 14.03 -4.97
C ASN A 309 -8.40 14.72 -6.20
N TYR A 310 -7.49 14.07 -6.92
CA TYR A 310 -6.96 14.61 -8.16
C TYR A 310 -6.95 13.59 -9.29
N SER A 311 -7.08 14.10 -10.51
CA SER A 311 -6.93 13.34 -11.75
C SER A 311 -6.13 14.14 -12.78
N LEU A 312 -5.57 13.45 -13.77
CA LEU A 312 -4.94 14.14 -14.91
C LEU A 312 -6.03 14.83 -15.75
N ASP A 313 -5.76 16.07 -16.17
CA ASP A 313 -6.65 16.78 -17.09
C ASP A 313 -6.44 16.29 -18.53
N GLU A 314 -7.30 15.37 -18.97
CA GLU A 314 -7.22 14.75 -20.29
C GLU A 314 -7.41 15.74 -21.44
N SER A 315 -8.02 16.91 -21.19
CA SER A 315 -8.21 17.93 -22.22
C SER A 315 -6.89 18.57 -22.68
N THR A 316 -5.84 18.46 -21.87
CA THR A 316 -4.50 18.98 -22.19
C THR A 316 -3.67 18.03 -23.04
N PHE A 317 -4.13 16.80 -23.25
CA PHE A 317 -3.44 15.83 -24.08
C PHE A 317 -3.63 16.17 -25.56
N LYS A 318 -2.52 16.20 -26.31
CA LYS A 318 -2.57 16.49 -27.74
C LYS A 318 -3.26 15.34 -28.46
N GLU A 319 -4.19 15.67 -29.35
CA GLU A 319 -4.74 14.69 -30.28
C GLU A 319 -3.65 14.24 -31.28
N GLY A 320 -3.28 12.96 -31.27
CA GLY A 320 -2.23 12.42 -32.15
C GLY A 320 -1.85 10.96 -31.87
N LEU A 321 -0.68 10.55 -32.41
CA LEU A 321 -0.06 9.22 -32.20
C LEU A 321 0.68 9.11 -30.85
N GLU A 322 0.77 10.19 -30.10
CA GLU A 322 1.39 10.27 -28.77
C GLU A 322 0.55 9.51 -27.73
N VAL A 323 1.23 8.77 -26.86
CA VAL A 323 0.59 7.97 -25.81
C VAL A 323 0.32 8.86 -24.60
N ASN A 324 -0.94 8.90 -24.14
CA ASN A 324 -1.33 9.73 -23.00
C ASN A 324 -0.72 9.21 -21.68
N PRO A 325 -0.21 10.11 -20.82
CA PRO A 325 0.35 9.71 -19.53
C PRO A 325 -0.70 9.10 -18.61
N ILE A 326 -0.26 8.35 -17.60
CA ILE A 326 -1.10 7.73 -16.57
C ILE A 326 -0.57 8.10 -15.18
N LEU A 327 -1.46 8.22 -14.19
CA LEU A 327 -1.03 8.36 -12.80
C LEU A 327 -0.41 7.05 -12.31
N ASN A 328 0.58 7.16 -11.43
CA ASN A 328 1.18 6.01 -10.77
C ASN A 328 0.11 5.21 -10.00
N HIS A 329 -0.02 3.92 -10.32
CA HIS A 329 -1.01 3.03 -9.71
C HIS A 329 -0.76 2.76 -8.22
N TYR A 330 0.50 2.79 -7.79
CA TYR A 330 0.89 2.51 -6.41
C TYR A 330 0.75 3.70 -5.46
N ARG A 331 0.33 4.86 -5.98
CA ARG A 331 0.07 6.07 -5.19
C ARG A 331 -1.42 6.35 -5.21
N ASP A 332 -1.99 6.55 -4.02
CA ASP A 332 -3.36 7.01 -3.90
C ASP A 332 -3.49 8.40 -4.52
N ASN A 333 -4.60 8.60 -5.24
CA ASN A 333 -4.96 9.88 -5.81
C ASN A 333 -5.84 10.71 -4.88
N VAL A 334 -5.97 10.28 -3.62
CA VAL A 334 -6.75 10.93 -2.58
C VAL A 334 -5.85 11.21 -1.37
N VAL A 335 -5.80 12.47 -0.96
CA VAL A 335 -5.08 12.94 0.24
C VAL A 335 -6.10 13.49 1.21
N THR A 336 -5.98 13.16 2.50
CA THR A 336 -6.91 13.62 3.53
C THR A 336 -6.18 14.28 4.68
N GLU A 337 -6.72 15.39 5.17
CA GLU A 337 -6.28 16.05 6.39
C GLU A 337 -7.50 16.42 7.24
N GLN A 338 -7.30 16.63 8.53
CA GLN A 338 -8.38 16.90 9.48
C GLN A 338 -8.16 18.23 10.20
N ALA A 339 -9.25 18.99 10.35
CA ALA A 339 -9.30 20.17 11.21
C ALA A 339 -10.23 19.90 12.40
N HIS A 340 -9.95 20.54 13.54
CA HIS A 340 -10.72 20.35 14.78
C HIS A 340 -11.37 21.66 15.20
N ILE A 341 -12.50 21.54 15.89
CA ILE A 341 -13.16 22.68 16.51
C ILE A 341 -12.68 22.72 17.97
N LEU A 342 -12.26 23.91 18.43
CA LEU A 342 -11.85 24.10 19.82
C LEU A 342 -13.06 23.95 20.75
N VAL A 343 -13.00 22.99 21.67
CA VAL A 343 -14.00 22.70 22.71
C VAL A 343 -13.31 22.46 24.05
N ASP A 344 -13.82 23.03 25.14
CA ASP A 344 -13.42 22.75 26.53
C ASP A 344 -11.91 22.93 26.88
N CYS A 345 -11.25 23.98 26.37
CA CYS A 345 -9.82 24.27 26.60
C CYS A 345 -9.55 25.47 27.55
N GLY A 346 -10.32 25.61 28.63
CA GLY A 346 -10.10 26.68 29.62
C GLY A 346 -10.34 28.11 29.12
N GLU A 347 -9.87 29.10 29.88
CA GLU A 347 -9.99 30.53 29.55
C GLU A 347 -8.89 31.04 28.59
N ASP A 348 -7.78 30.32 28.49
CA ASP A 348 -6.65 30.63 27.62
C ASP A 348 -6.79 30.05 26.21
N ASN A 349 -7.86 29.27 25.94
CA ASN A 349 -8.17 28.67 24.65
C ASN A 349 -7.05 27.73 24.12
N LEU A 350 -6.20 27.22 25.01
CA LEU A 350 -5.05 26.38 24.66
C LEU A 350 -5.16 25.05 25.41
N CYS A 351 -5.60 24.00 24.71
CA CYS A 351 -5.68 22.66 25.29
C CYS A 351 -4.28 22.07 25.54
N VAL A 352 -3.89 21.90 26.81
CA VAL A 352 -2.65 21.24 27.23
C VAL A 352 -2.94 19.87 27.86
N PRO A 353 -2.79 18.76 27.11
CA PRO A 353 -3.02 17.41 27.65
C PRO A 353 -1.84 16.92 28.51
N ASP A 354 -2.11 16.03 29.48
CA ASP A 354 -1.08 15.30 30.26
C ASP A 354 -1.29 13.79 30.05
N LEU A 355 -0.80 13.29 28.91
CA LEU A 355 -0.91 11.88 28.53
C LEU A 355 0.15 11.04 29.25
N LYS A 356 -0.29 9.98 29.93
CA LYS A 356 0.60 9.02 30.60
C LYS A 356 0.28 7.60 30.16
N LEU A 357 1.32 6.81 29.94
CA LEU A 357 1.24 5.42 29.51
C LEU A 357 1.85 4.49 30.55
N SER A 358 1.30 3.29 30.65
CA SER A 358 1.93 2.17 31.36
C SER A 358 1.60 0.87 30.63
N ALA A 359 2.58 -0.02 30.50
CA ALA A 359 2.41 -1.31 29.84
C ALA A 359 2.95 -2.43 30.72
N ARG A 360 2.29 -3.59 30.72
CA ARG A 360 2.74 -4.79 31.43
C ARG A 360 2.40 -6.04 30.62
N PRO A 361 3.29 -7.04 30.52
CA PRO A 361 2.96 -8.29 29.87
C PRO A 361 2.17 -9.21 30.82
N ASP A 362 1.34 -10.10 30.26
CA ASP A 362 0.65 -11.16 31.00
C ASP A 362 1.62 -12.25 31.49
N LYS A 363 2.65 -12.53 30.70
CA LYS A 363 3.71 -13.51 30.97
C LYS A 363 5.08 -12.83 30.90
N HIS A 364 5.99 -13.28 31.75
CA HIS A 364 7.36 -12.73 31.81
C HIS A 364 8.40 -13.62 31.11
N GLN A 365 7.96 -14.72 30.49
CA GLN A 365 8.82 -15.73 29.88
C GLN A 365 8.25 -16.17 28.54
N ILE A 366 9.13 -16.31 27.56
CA ILE A 366 8.84 -16.73 26.17
C ILE A 366 9.81 -17.88 25.86
N ILE A 367 9.31 -18.95 25.25
CA ILE A 367 10.09 -20.16 24.93
C ILE A 367 10.55 -20.10 23.48
N ILE A 368 11.87 -20.01 23.24
CA ILE A 368 12.40 -19.98 21.87
C ILE A 368 12.16 -21.34 21.19
N GLY A 369 11.66 -21.32 19.95
CA GLY A 369 11.42 -22.51 19.12
C GLY A 369 10.00 -23.09 19.20
N ASP A 370 9.08 -22.44 19.91
CA ASP A 370 7.66 -22.79 19.97
C ASP A 370 6.78 -21.58 19.63
N GLU A 371 5.53 -21.83 19.23
CA GLU A 371 4.55 -20.76 19.03
C GLU A 371 4.13 -20.20 20.40
N ASN A 372 4.60 -19.00 20.72
CA ASN A 372 4.25 -18.32 21.98
C ASN A 372 3.21 -17.26 21.74
N HIS A 373 2.16 -17.24 22.56
CA HIS A 373 1.23 -16.11 22.65
C HIS A 373 1.57 -15.28 23.88
N LEU A 374 2.04 -14.04 23.65
CA LEU A 374 2.27 -13.03 24.68
C LEU A 374 1.21 -11.93 24.57
N MET A 375 0.57 -11.57 25.69
CA MET A 375 -0.41 -10.49 25.74
C MET A 375 0.15 -9.27 26.47
N LEU A 376 0.19 -8.11 25.82
CA LEU A 376 0.51 -6.84 26.47
C LEU A 376 -0.75 -6.18 27.03
N ILE A 377 -0.68 -5.63 28.24
CA ILE A 377 -1.77 -4.86 28.87
C ILE A 377 -1.30 -3.43 28.98
N ILE A 378 -1.90 -2.56 28.18
CA ILE A 378 -1.56 -1.13 28.11
C ILE A 378 -2.63 -0.31 28.83
N ASN A 379 -2.21 0.71 29.58
CA ASN A 379 -3.09 1.64 30.27
C ASN A 379 -2.66 3.07 29.95
N ALA A 380 -3.49 3.77 29.18
CA ALA A 380 -3.33 5.17 28.81
C ALA A 380 -4.27 6.04 29.65
N ARG A 381 -3.78 7.17 30.15
CA ARG A 381 -4.55 8.14 30.94
C ARG A 381 -4.25 9.57 30.49
N ASN A 382 -5.24 10.44 30.57
CA ASN A 382 -5.08 11.88 30.35
C ASN A 382 -5.40 12.60 31.67
N GLU A 383 -4.38 13.18 32.30
CA GLU A 383 -4.50 13.94 33.55
C GLU A 383 -4.55 15.47 33.33
N GLY A 384 -4.50 15.91 32.07
CA GLY A 384 -4.57 17.32 31.66
C GLY A 384 -5.90 17.64 30.97
N GLU A 385 -5.87 18.56 30.01
CA GLU A 385 -7.03 18.96 29.20
C GLU A 385 -7.30 18.00 28.04
N GLY A 386 -8.37 18.20 27.27
CA GLY A 386 -8.75 17.31 26.17
C GLY A 386 -7.64 17.15 25.11
N ALA A 387 -7.28 15.91 24.78
CA ALA A 387 -6.32 15.61 23.71
C ALA A 387 -7.05 15.24 22.41
N TYR A 388 -6.99 16.10 21.39
CA TYR A 388 -7.56 15.80 20.06
C TYR A 388 -6.70 14.78 19.32
N GLU A 389 -7.35 13.89 18.53
CA GLU A 389 -6.68 12.79 17.81
C GLU A 389 -5.71 11.98 18.69
N ALA A 390 -6.14 11.63 19.91
CA ALA A 390 -5.30 10.82 20.77
C ALA A 390 -5.20 9.40 20.18
N GLU A 391 -4.01 9.04 19.71
CA GLU A 391 -3.67 7.70 19.20
C GLU A 391 -2.62 7.05 20.10
N LEU A 392 -2.69 5.72 20.21
CA LEU A 392 -1.63 4.91 20.81
C LEU A 392 -0.84 4.22 19.71
N PHE A 393 0.48 4.37 19.75
CA PHE A 393 1.42 3.66 18.88
C PHE A 393 2.09 2.53 19.67
N VAL A 394 1.97 1.31 19.17
CA VAL A 394 2.66 0.13 19.72
C VAL A 394 3.61 -0.42 18.66
N MET A 395 4.89 -0.14 18.84
CA MET A 395 5.95 -0.67 17.96
C MET A 395 6.18 -2.15 18.26
N ILE A 396 6.11 -3.00 17.23
CA ILE A 396 6.32 -4.45 17.36
C ILE A 396 7.60 -4.88 16.62
N PRO A 397 8.35 -5.87 17.15
CA PRO A 397 9.58 -6.35 16.50
C PRO A 397 9.27 -7.17 15.24
N GLU A 398 10.27 -7.34 14.35
CA GLU A 398 10.10 -8.06 13.08
C GLU A 398 9.76 -9.54 13.25
N GLU A 399 10.15 -10.13 14.38
CA GLU A 399 9.85 -11.52 14.73
C GLU A 399 8.44 -11.69 15.31
N ALA A 400 7.67 -10.62 15.47
CA ALA A 400 6.34 -10.65 16.05
C ALA A 400 5.23 -10.22 15.08
N ASP A 401 4.13 -10.98 15.10
CA ASP A 401 2.90 -10.67 14.36
C ASP A 401 1.77 -10.21 15.28
N TYR A 402 0.97 -9.26 14.82
CA TYR A 402 -0.23 -8.78 15.50
C TYR A 402 -1.46 -9.62 15.14
N VAL A 403 -2.08 -10.27 16.15
CA VAL A 403 -3.29 -11.09 15.93
C VAL A 403 -4.58 -10.27 16.05
N GLY A 404 -4.67 -9.36 17.02
CA GLY A 404 -5.88 -8.59 17.28
C GLY A 404 -6.01 -8.13 18.73
N ILE A 405 -7.13 -7.47 19.06
CA ILE A 405 -7.49 -7.06 20.43
C ILE A 405 -8.45 -8.09 21.03
N GLU A 406 -8.26 -8.43 22.31
CA GLU A 406 -9.16 -9.32 23.04
C GLU A 406 -10.56 -8.72 23.26
N ARG A 407 -11.59 -9.33 22.66
CA ARG A 407 -13.01 -8.87 22.74
C ARG A 407 -13.88 -9.65 23.73
N ASN A 408 -13.31 -10.65 24.42
CA ASN A 408 -14.08 -11.61 25.23
C ASN A 408 -14.59 -11.07 26.57
N ASN A 409 -14.11 -9.92 27.03
CA ASN A 409 -14.61 -9.29 28.24
C ASN A 409 -15.74 -8.29 27.91
N LYS A 410 -16.97 -8.58 28.35
CA LYS A 410 -18.17 -7.73 28.20
C LYS A 410 -18.08 -6.33 28.85
N VAL A 411 -16.94 -6.03 29.48
CA VAL A 411 -16.61 -4.77 30.16
C VAL A 411 -15.85 -3.79 29.24
N LEU A 412 -15.35 -4.27 28.09
CA LEU A 412 -14.44 -3.52 27.23
C LEU A 412 -15.19 -2.86 26.06
N ARG A 413 -14.96 -1.56 25.85
CA ARG A 413 -15.27 -0.91 24.57
C ARG A 413 -14.24 -1.41 23.55
N PRO A 414 -14.65 -1.91 22.37
CA PRO A 414 -13.70 -2.25 21.33
C PRO A 414 -13.03 -0.95 20.84
N LEU A 415 -11.72 -0.83 21.05
CA LEU A 415 -10.92 0.19 20.39
C LEU A 415 -10.79 -0.18 18.91
N SER A 416 -10.76 0.83 18.06
CA SER A 416 -10.37 0.68 16.66
C SER A 416 -8.85 0.70 16.61
N CYS A 417 -8.24 -0.39 16.17
CA CYS A 417 -6.80 -0.46 15.98
C CYS A 417 -6.49 -1.01 14.59
N GLU A 418 -5.46 -0.46 13.97
CA GLU A 418 -4.97 -0.82 12.64
C GLU A 418 -3.48 -1.15 12.72
N TYR A 419 -3.07 -2.21 12.02
CA TYR A 419 -1.67 -2.53 11.83
C TYR A 419 -1.11 -1.70 10.67
N LYS A 420 -0.04 -0.95 10.91
CA LYS A 420 0.65 -0.13 9.92
C LYS A 420 2.12 -0.55 9.84
N MET A 421 2.66 -0.55 8.63
CA MET A 421 4.09 -0.71 8.38
C MET A 421 4.58 0.53 7.67
N GLU A 422 5.42 1.31 8.34
CA GLU A 422 6.02 2.51 7.78
C GLU A 422 7.53 2.29 7.65
N ASN A 423 8.02 2.28 6.41
CA ASN A 423 9.38 1.82 6.06
C ASN A 423 9.65 0.38 6.55
N VAL A 424 10.40 0.24 7.64
CA VAL A 424 10.80 -1.04 8.26
C VAL A 424 10.12 -1.23 9.63
N THR A 425 9.55 -0.17 10.20
CA THR A 425 8.93 -0.22 11.52
C THR A 425 7.50 -0.72 11.45
N ARG A 426 7.25 -1.85 12.11
CA ARG A 426 5.92 -2.43 12.29
C ARG A 426 5.26 -1.82 13.52
N MET A 427 4.05 -1.30 13.39
CA MET A 427 3.34 -0.66 14.48
C MET A 427 1.84 -0.95 14.47
N VAL A 428 1.24 -0.99 15.65
CA VAL A 428 -0.21 -1.02 15.82
C VAL A 428 -0.66 0.35 16.32
N VAL A 429 -1.56 0.98 15.57
CA VAL A 429 -2.12 2.30 15.90
C VAL A 429 -3.55 2.12 16.40
N CYS A 430 -3.86 2.65 17.59
CA CYS A 430 -5.17 2.53 18.21
C CYS A 430 -5.78 3.89 18.57
N ASP A 431 -7.05 4.10 18.23
CA ASP A 431 -7.77 5.35 18.51
C ASP A 431 -8.17 5.43 19.99
N LEU A 432 -7.56 6.33 20.78
CA LEU A 432 -7.91 6.57 22.18
C LEU A 432 -9.06 7.58 22.36
N GLY A 433 -9.39 8.33 21.31
CA GLY A 433 -10.56 9.20 21.24
C GLY A 433 -10.25 10.57 20.65
N ASN A 434 -11.28 11.22 20.10
CA ASN A 434 -11.19 12.57 19.56
C ASN A 434 -12.32 13.47 20.09
N PRO A 435 -12.08 14.29 21.13
CA PRO A 435 -10.89 14.30 21.99
C PRO A 435 -10.91 13.19 23.05
N MET A 436 -9.73 12.76 23.50
CA MET A 436 -9.55 12.05 24.77
C MET A 436 -9.73 13.06 25.92
N ALA A 437 -10.91 13.05 26.55
CA ALA A 437 -11.33 14.08 27.50
C ALA A 437 -10.40 14.21 28.72
N ALA A 438 -10.45 15.39 29.37
CA ALA A 438 -9.73 15.66 30.60
C ALA A 438 -10.11 14.69 31.72
N GLY A 439 -9.13 14.22 32.50
CA GLY A 439 -9.38 13.25 33.55
C GLY A 439 -9.88 11.89 33.04
N THR A 440 -9.71 11.59 31.74
CA THR A 440 -9.89 10.25 31.19
C THR A 440 -8.81 9.36 31.78
N ASN A 441 -9.06 8.95 33.01
CA ASN A 441 -8.47 7.80 33.62
C ASN A 441 -9.42 6.68 33.28
N VAL A 442 -8.91 5.71 32.55
CA VAL A 442 -9.61 4.48 32.21
C VAL A 442 -10.27 3.86 33.49
N ARG A 443 -9.77 4.21 34.69
CA ARG A 443 -10.29 3.80 36.01
C ARG A 443 -11.58 4.36 36.62
N GLU A 444 -12.37 5.25 36.03
CA GLU A 444 -13.61 5.71 36.73
C GLU A 444 -14.93 5.57 35.95
N ASN A 445 -15.00 4.60 35.03
CA ASN A 445 -16.26 4.02 34.56
C ASN A 445 -16.16 2.56 34.07
N GLN A 446 -15.41 1.71 34.78
CA GLN A 446 -15.15 0.31 34.41
C GLN A 446 -14.44 0.10 33.06
N GLN A 447 -13.26 0.67 32.86
CA GLN A 447 -12.35 0.12 31.86
C GLN A 447 -10.95 -0.01 32.47
N ASN A 448 -10.36 -1.20 32.45
CA ASN A 448 -8.98 -1.26 31.95
C ASN A 448 -9.25 -1.54 30.49
N VAL A 449 -8.73 -0.79 29.53
CA VAL A 449 -8.69 -1.33 28.17
C VAL A 449 -7.33 -2.00 28.05
N PRO A 450 -7.17 -3.30 28.41
CA PRO A 450 -5.99 -4.01 27.97
C PRO A 450 -6.05 -3.97 26.45
N ILE A 451 -5.17 -3.19 25.82
CA ILE A 451 -4.87 -3.40 24.42
C ILE A 451 -4.02 -4.66 24.40
N SER A 452 -4.73 -5.79 24.44
CA SER A 452 -4.18 -7.13 24.38
C SER A 452 -3.55 -7.31 23.01
N VAL A 453 -2.29 -6.96 22.86
CA VAL A 453 -1.50 -7.31 21.67
C VAL A 453 -1.01 -8.73 21.89
N GLU A 454 -1.55 -9.68 21.14
CA GLU A 454 -0.99 -11.04 21.01
C GLU A 454 0.21 -10.97 20.07
N LEU A 455 1.40 -11.26 20.60
CA LEU A 455 2.65 -11.37 19.83
C LEU A 455 2.99 -12.85 19.63
N ASN A 456 3.10 -13.28 18.37
CA ASN A 456 3.56 -14.62 17.96
C ASN A 456 5.00 -14.57 17.48
N PHE A 457 5.85 -15.50 17.92
CA PHE A 457 7.24 -15.60 17.46
C PHE A 457 7.46 -16.88 16.64
N THR A 458 8.18 -16.76 15.52
CA THR A 458 8.65 -17.92 14.74
C THR A 458 10.16 -17.81 14.49
N GLU A 459 10.90 -18.90 14.64
CA GLU A 459 12.35 -18.90 14.42
C GLU A 459 12.68 -19.34 12.98
N LYS A 460 13.30 -18.44 12.21
CA LYS A 460 14.20 -18.76 11.09
C LYS A 460 15.50 -17.98 11.27
N SER A 461 16.34 -18.40 12.20
CA SER A 461 17.72 -17.92 12.26
C SER A 461 18.67 -19.08 12.56
N TYR A 462 19.07 -19.80 11.50
CA TYR A 462 20.28 -20.60 11.53
C TYR A 462 21.47 -19.75 11.07
N SER A 463 22.54 -19.76 11.85
CA SER A 463 23.91 -19.72 11.33
C SER A 463 24.80 -20.62 12.19
N PRO A 464 25.65 -21.47 11.59
CA PRO A 464 26.38 -22.50 12.31
C PRO A 464 27.70 -21.95 12.85
N ILE A 465 28.00 -22.19 14.13
CA ILE A 465 29.38 -22.09 14.62
C ILE A 465 29.75 -23.38 15.36
N SER A 466 30.55 -24.16 14.63
CA SER A 466 31.64 -25.05 15.07
C SER A 466 31.50 -25.77 16.42
N THR A 467 31.36 -27.08 16.33
CA THR A 467 31.45 -28.05 17.41
C THR A 467 32.89 -28.28 17.89
N HIS A 468 33.15 -27.98 19.16
CA HIS A 468 33.95 -28.86 20.02
C HIS A 468 33.12 -29.17 21.29
N GLN A 469 32.89 -30.48 21.50
CA GLN A 469 32.14 -31.14 22.58
C GLN A 469 32.69 -30.90 24.01
N PRO A 470 32.11 -31.48 25.08
CA PRO A 470 30.69 -31.58 25.46
C PRO A 470 30.46 -31.19 26.95
N SER A 471 29.21 -30.95 27.37
CA SER A 471 28.57 -31.55 28.56
C SER A 471 27.48 -30.69 29.22
N THR A 472 26.47 -31.40 29.71
CA THR A 472 25.39 -31.03 30.64
C THR A 472 24.17 -30.26 30.08
N GLN A 473 23.05 -30.98 30.05
CA GLN A 473 21.69 -30.51 29.89
C GLN A 473 21.32 -29.52 31.00
N HIS A 474 21.00 -28.28 30.63
CA HIS A 474 19.98 -27.46 31.28
C HIS A 474 19.40 -26.50 30.22
N PRO A 475 18.07 -26.26 30.20
CA PRO A 475 17.50 -25.24 29.34
C PRO A 475 18.05 -23.87 29.76
N ARG A 476 18.73 -23.19 28.83
CA ARG A 476 19.21 -21.83 29.04
C ARG A 476 18.01 -20.89 29.07
N GLN A 477 17.62 -20.44 30.26
CA GLN A 477 16.73 -19.29 30.43
C GLN A 477 17.51 -18.02 30.08
N ILE A 478 17.07 -17.31 29.04
CA ILE A 478 17.55 -15.96 28.72
C ILE A 478 16.43 -15.00 29.10
N ARG A 479 16.75 -14.05 29.97
CA ARG A 479 15.85 -12.99 30.42
C ARG A 479 15.99 -11.83 29.41
N GLN A 480 15.05 -11.70 28.48
CA GLN A 480 14.94 -10.51 27.64
C GLN A 480 13.97 -9.54 28.32
N GLU A 481 14.48 -8.38 28.74
CA GLU A 481 13.66 -7.24 29.15
C GLU A 481 13.16 -6.55 27.86
N ILE A 482 11.85 -6.62 27.61
CA ILE A 482 11.18 -5.84 26.54
C ILE A 482 11.31 -4.37 26.95
N THR A 483 12.35 -3.73 26.43
CA THR A 483 12.72 -2.35 26.76
C THR A 483 12.47 -1.51 25.52
N LYS A 484 11.22 -1.06 25.34
CA LYS A 484 10.82 0.23 24.76
C LYS A 484 9.36 0.18 24.31
N VAL A 485 8.50 0.86 25.06
CA VAL A 485 7.25 1.44 24.55
C VAL A 485 7.53 2.93 24.56
N GLU A 486 8.04 3.46 23.45
CA GLU A 486 8.36 4.87 23.27
C GLU A 486 7.54 5.39 22.10
N GLU A 487 6.47 6.11 22.41
CA GLU A 487 6.12 7.45 21.89
C GLU A 487 4.60 7.66 21.93
N PHE A 488 4.20 8.76 22.58
CA PHE A 488 2.95 9.44 22.24
C PHE A 488 3.31 10.54 21.26
N SER A 489 2.62 10.59 20.12
CA SER A 489 2.59 11.79 19.31
C SER A 489 1.35 12.58 19.71
N THR A 490 1.55 13.81 20.18
CA THR A 490 0.52 14.84 20.17
C THR A 490 1.02 15.96 19.28
N ARG A 491 0.21 16.40 18.31
CA ARG A 491 0.48 17.66 17.59
C ARG A 491 0.27 18.81 18.58
N THR A 492 1.34 19.17 19.30
CA THR A 492 1.42 20.43 20.05
C THR A 492 2.08 21.49 19.18
N ILE A 493 1.53 22.69 19.24
CA ILE A 493 1.91 23.87 18.46
C ILE A 493 3.28 24.37 18.93
N ASP A 494 4.19 24.61 17.98
CA ASP A 494 5.11 25.76 18.04
C ASP A 494 4.47 26.94 17.30
#